data_AF-A0A158B7D8-F1
#
_entry.id   AF-A0A158B7D8-F1
#
_cell.length_a   1.000
_cell.length_b   1.000
_cell.length_c   1.000
_cell.angle_alpha   90.00
_cell.angle_beta   90.00
_cell.angle_gamma   90.00
#
_symmetry.space_group_name_H-M   'P 1'
#
loop_
_entity.id
_entity.type
_entity.pdbx_description
1 polymer ?
#
loop_
_entity_poly.entity_id
_entity_poly.type
_entity_poly.pdbx_seq_one_letter_code
_entity_poly.pdbx_strand_id
1 'polypeptide(L)' 'MSNWKALDELERLDTHIVFCGQRIAEQRLRVESIRHSGGDAEDSEMLLTNLLASFRALYQLRKTVAKEVDGTYS' A
#
# COMPACT_ATOMS: atom_id res chain seq x y z
N MET A 1 4.53 -21.74 -22.07
CA MET A 1 5.26 -20.46 -21.84
C MET A 1 4.47 -19.42 -21.02
N SER A 2 3.17 -19.62 -20.70
CA SER A 2 2.41 -18.65 -19.89
C SER A 2 2.75 -18.66 -18.39
N ASN A 3 3.18 -19.81 -17.85
CA ASN A 3 3.37 -19.99 -16.41
C ASN A 3 4.55 -19.17 -15.83
N TRP A 4 5.59 -18.93 -16.63
CA TRP A 4 6.77 -18.16 -16.21
C TRP A 4 6.48 -16.67 -16.05
N LYS A 5 5.63 -16.10 -16.92
CA LYS A 5 5.20 -14.70 -16.80
C LYS A 5 4.33 -14.47 -15.57
N ALA A 6 3.54 -15.46 -15.17
CA ALA A 6 2.73 -15.39 -13.96
C ALA A 6 3.60 -15.43 -12.69
N LEU A 7 4.68 -16.22 -12.71
CA LEU A 7 5.64 -16.29 -11.61
C LEU A 7 6.45 -15.00 -11.46
N ASP A 8 6.92 -14.40 -12.57
CA ASP A 8 7.62 -13.12 -12.55
C ASP A 8 6.73 -11.99 -12.02
N GLU A 9 5.44 -11.98 -12.39
CA GLU A 9 4.50 -10.96 -11.92
C GLU A 9 4.14 -11.14 -10.44
N LEU A 10 4.05 -12.39 -9.96
CA LEU A 10 3.90 -12.69 -8.53
C LEU A 10 5.11 -12.19 -7.72
N GLU A 11 6.32 -12.40 -8.22
CA GLU A 11 7.55 -11.91 -7.56
C GLU A 11 7.60 -10.38 -7.53
N ARG A 12 7.14 -9.70 -8.59
CA ARG A 12 7.01 -8.23 -8.61
C ARG A 12 5.97 -7.73 -7.61
N LEU A 13 4.83 -8.41 -7.52
CA LEU A 13 3.77 -8.06 -6.56
C LEU A 13 4.22 -8.28 -5.12
N ASP A 14 4.91 -9.37 -4.83
CA ASP A 14 5.50 -9.62 -3.51
C ASP A 14 6.50 -8.54 -3.12
N THR A 15 7.36 -8.14 -4.05
CA THR A 15 8.30 -7.03 -3.85
C THR A 15 7.57 -5.72 -3.55
N HIS A 16 6.50 -5.42 -4.28
CA HIS A 16 5.66 -4.24 -4.03
C HIS A 16 4.93 -4.30 -2.69
N ILE A 17 4.46 -5.48 -2.27
CA ILE A 17 3.81 -5.69 -0.98
C ILE A 17 4.81 -5.43 0.16
N VAL A 18 6.03 -5.95 0.04
CA VAL A 18 7.11 -5.71 1.01
C VAL A 18 7.41 -4.22 1.11
N PHE A 19 7.54 -3.52 -0.02
CA PHE A 19 7.78 -2.08 -0.03
C PHE A 19 6.62 -1.29 0.59
N CYS A 20 5.37 -1.65 0.29
CA CYS A 20 4.20 -1.06 0.93
C CYS A 20 4.20 -1.30 2.45
N GLY A 21 4.58 -2.51 2.90
CA GLY A 21 4.71 -2.87 4.30
C GLY A 21 5.74 -2.02 5.04
N GLN A 22 6.91 -1.81 4.43
CA GLN A 22 7.96 -0.92 4.95
C GLN A 22 7.45 0.51 5.10
N ARG A 23 6.80 1.05 4.06
CA ARG A 23 6.21 2.39 4.12
C ARG A 23 5.15 2.52 5.22
N ILE A 24 4.31 1.50 5.43
CA ILE A 24 3.33 1.51 6.52
C ILE A 24 4.03 1.55 7.89
N ALA A 25 5.10 0.77 8.07
CA ALA A 25 5.87 0.77 9.31
C ALA A 25 6.50 2.14 9.58
N GLU A 26 7.11 2.77 8.57
CA GLU A 26 7.65 4.13 8.68
C GLU A 26 6.57 5.16 9.04
N GLN A 27 5.40 5.09 8.40
CA GLN A 27 4.30 6.02 8.71
C GLN A 27 3.74 5.80 10.11
N ARG A 28 3.71 4.56 10.62
CA ARG A 28 3.35 4.29 12.02
C ARG A 28 4.32 4.95 12.99
N LEU A 29 5.63 4.83 12.75
CA LEU A 29 6.65 5.49 13.56
C LEU A 29 6.52 7.02 13.51
N ARG A 30 6.20 7.59 12.34
CA ARG A 30 5.97 9.04 12.20
C ARG A 30 4.74 9.51 12.97
N VAL A 31 3.62 8.80 12.84
CA VAL A 31 2.40 9.10 13.61
C VAL A 31 2.67 8.99 15.11
N GLU A 32 3.40 7.97 15.53
CA GLU A 32 3.78 7.80 16.92
C GLU A 32 4.69 8.93 17.41
N SER A 33 5.70 9.32 16.62
CA SER A 33 6.54 10.49 16.92
C SER A 33 5.70 11.76 17.10
N ILE A 34 4.72 11.99 16.22
CA ILE A 34 3.84 13.16 16.25
C ILE A 34 2.91 13.16 17.45
N ARG A 35 2.39 11.98 17.81
CA ARG A 35 1.60 11.79 19.03
C ARG A 35 2.40 12.17 20.28
N HIS A 36 3.71 11.89 20.29
CA HIS A 36 4.59 12.22 21.40
C HIS A 36 5.10 13.68 21.37
N SER A 37 5.17 14.32 20.21
CA SER A 37 5.70 15.69 20.06
C SER A 37 4.65 16.82 20.16
N GLY A 38 3.39 16.50 20.46
CA GLY A 38 2.41 17.50 20.89
C GLY A 38 2.01 18.52 19.81
N GLY A 39 1.21 18.07 18.84
CA GLY A 39 0.17 18.88 18.19
C GLY A 39 0.62 20.09 17.38
N ASP A 40 0.98 19.85 16.11
CA ASP A 40 0.73 20.84 15.06
C ASP A 40 -0.38 20.28 14.16
N ALA A 41 -1.53 20.95 14.17
CA ALA A 41 -2.77 20.43 13.57
C ALA A 41 -2.69 20.37 12.03
N GLU A 42 -1.93 21.27 11.41
CA GLU A 42 -1.71 21.30 9.96
C GLU A 42 -0.88 20.10 9.47
N ASP A 43 0.17 19.73 10.21
CA ASP A 43 0.98 18.54 9.89
C ASP A 43 0.17 17.25 10.01
N SER A 44 -0.75 17.21 11.00
CA SER A 44 -1.65 16.08 11.22
C SER A 44 -2.67 15.91 10.08
N GLU A 45 -3.17 17.01 9.51
CA GLU A 45 -4.13 17.00 8.41
C GLU A 45 -3.48 16.60 7.07
N MET A 46 -2.26 17.10 6.80
CA MET A 46 -1.49 16.69 5.63
C MET A 46 -1.11 15.20 5.70
N LEU A 47 -0.79 14.69 6.88
CA LEU A 47 -0.50 13.27 7.09
C LEU A 47 -1.73 12.38 6.96
N LEU A 48 -2.87 12.80 7.50
CA LEU A 48 -4.14 12.11 7.30
C LEU A 48 -4.49 12.02 5.81
N THR A 49 -4.28 13.10 5.07
CA THR A 49 -4.49 13.15 3.62
C THR A 49 -3.57 12.14 2.90
N ASN A 50 -2.29 12.10 3.25
CA ASN A 50 -1.33 11.14 2.70
C ASN A 50 -1.69 9.68 3.06
N LEU A 51 -2.20 9.44 4.26
CA LEU A 51 -2.66 8.12 4.69
C LEU A 51 -3.88 7.67 3.88
N LEU A 52 -4.87 8.55 3.70
CA LEU A 52 -6.06 8.26 2.91
C LEU A 52 -5.73 8.00 1.44
N ALA A 53 -4.79 8.76 0.87
CA ALA A 53 -4.31 8.55 -0.49
C ALA A 53 -3.63 7.18 -0.63
N SER A 54 -2.75 6.83 0.33
CA SER A 54 -2.06 5.53 0.36
C SER A 54 -3.05 4.37 0.52
N PHE A 55 -4.06 4.52 1.38
CA PHE A 55 -5.12 3.53 1.57
C PHE A 55 -5.96 3.34 0.31
N ARG A 56 -6.33 4.42 -0.39
CA ARG A 56 -7.04 4.35 -1.67
C ARG A 56 -6.20 3.65 -2.74
N ALA A 57 -4.90 3.95 -2.82
CA ALA A 57 -4.00 3.28 -3.75
C ALA A 57 -3.93 1.76 -3.47
N LEU A 58 -3.81 1.38 -2.20
CA LEU A 58 -3.79 -0.03 -1.79
C LEU A 58 -5.12 -0.74 -2.10
N TYR A 59 -6.25 -0.04 -1.90
CA TYR A 59 -7.57 -0.54 -2.24
C TYR A 59 -7.73 -0.76 -3.74
N GLN A 60 -7.27 0.17 -4.57
CA GLN A 60 -7.29 -0.01 -6.03
C GLN A 60 -6.38 -1.16 -6.46
N LEU A 61 -5.18 -1.28 -5.87
CA LEU A 61 -4.28 -2.41 -6.13
C LEU A 61 -4.98 -3.75 -5.83
N ARG A 62 -5.65 -3.84 -4.67
CA ARG A 62 -6.42 -5.04 -4.28
C ARG A 62 -7.56 -5.34 -5.24
N LYS A 63 -8.29 -4.32 -5.73
CA LYS A 63 -9.34 -4.49 -6.74
C LYS A 63 -8.77 -4.98 -8.07
N THR A 64 -7.64 -4.45 -8.50
CA THR A 64 -6.98 -4.89 -9.73
C THR A 64 -6.54 -6.34 -9.60
N VAL A 65 -5.87 -6.72 -8.51
CA VAL A 65 -5.49 -8.11 -8.25
C VAL A 65 -6.72 -9.03 -8.24
N ALA A 66 -7.80 -8.64 -7.54
CA ALA A 66 -9.03 -9.43 -7.54
C ALA A 66 -9.63 -9.60 -8.93
N LYS A 67 -9.63 -8.54 -9.75
CA LYS A 67 -10.14 -8.60 -11.13
C LYS A 67 -9.30 -9.50 -12.04
N GLU A 68 -7.98 -9.44 -11.94
CA GLU A 68 -7.08 -10.27 -12.75
C GLU A 68 -7.11 -11.74 -12.32
N VAL A 69 -7.35 -12.01 -11.03
CA VAL A 69 -7.49 -13.37 -10.47
C VAL A 69 -8.87 -13.98 -10.73
N ASP A 70 -9.95 -13.21 -10.62
CA ASP A 70 -11.33 -13.69 -10.88
C ASP A 70 -11.66 -13.72 -12.39
N GLY A 71 -11.01 -12.88 -13.20
CA GLY A 71 -11.21 -12.80 -14.65
C GLY A 71 -10.55 -13.92 -15.45
N THR A 72 -9.83 -14.86 -14.81
CA THR A 72 -9.15 -15.96 -15.51
C THR A 72 -10.04 -17.18 -15.78
N TYR A 73 -11.34 -17.12 -15.46
CA TYR A 73 -12.36 -18.11 -15.86
C TYR A 73 -13.55 -17.45 -16.56
N SER A 74 -13.37 -17.03 -17.81
CA SER A 74 -14.44 -16.87 -18.82
C SER A 74 -13.85 -16.99 -20.21
#